data_AF-A0A1I6S205-F1
#
_entry.id   AF-A0A1I6S205-F1
#
_cell.length_a   1.000
_cell.length_b   1.000
_cell.length_c   1.000
_cell.angle_alpha   90.00
_cell.angle_beta   90.00
_cell.angle_gamma   90.00
#
_symmetry.space_group_name_H-M   'P 1'
#
loop_
_entity.id
_entity.type
_entity.pdbx_description
1 polymer ?
#
loop_
_entity_poly.entity_id
_entity_poly.type
_entity_poly.pdbx_seq_one_letter_code
_entity_poly.pdbx_strand_id
1 'polypeptide(L)'
;MKILLLSLVIIIILTALRTFTLSMASHRTDGLPRMKLRAKMNMWMGTMFLAVSLLQALSFSGNWVRTILLLIIAALGFINLFAGWSNRLRVRRMEEEQEKKTSDT
;
A
#
# COMPACT_ATOMS: atom_id res chain seq x y z
N MET A 1 -15.49 -21.56 1.35
CA MET A 1 -15.83 -20.18 1.80
C MET A 1 -15.07 -19.74 3.04
N LYS A 2 -15.14 -20.46 4.18
CA LYS A 2 -14.46 -20.06 5.44
C LYS A 2 -12.94 -19.92 5.33
N ILE A 3 -12.28 -20.84 4.63
CA ILE A 3 -10.82 -20.82 4.38
C ILE A 3 -10.38 -19.59 3.57
N LEU A 4 -11.21 -19.15 2.62
CA LEU A 4 -10.93 -18.00 1.75
C LEU A 4 -11.10 -16.69 2.53
N LEU A 5 -12.08 -16.61 3.43
CA LEU A 5 -12.22 -15.50 4.36
C LEU A 5 -11.02 -15.42 5.32
N LEU A 6 -10.58 -16.56 5.84
CA LEU A 6 -9.50 -16.64 6.83
C LEU A 6 -8.14 -16.25 6.22
N SER A 7 -7.84 -16.71 5.00
CA SER A 7 -6.61 -16.31 4.30
C SER A 7 -6.58 -14.80 4.04
N LEU A 8 -7.73 -14.21 3.74
CA LEU A 8 -7.82 -12.79 3.46
C LEU A 8 -7.74 -11.93 4.73
N VAL A 9 -8.27 -12.40 5.88
CA VAL A 9 -8.02 -11.79 7.20
C VAL A 9 -6.53 -11.81 7.54
N ILE A 10 -5.84 -12.92 7.29
CA ILE A 10 -4.38 -13.03 7.50
C ILE A 10 -3.63 -12.02 6.64
N ILE A 11 -4.00 -11.88 5.36
CA ILE A 11 -3.43 -10.86 4.47
C ILE A 11 -3.65 -9.46 5.04
N ILE A 12 -4.86 -9.12 5.48
CA ILE A 12 -5.18 -7.81 6.07
C ILE A 12 -4.30 -7.53 7.30
N ILE A 13 -4.15 -8.49 8.20
CA ILE A 13 -3.32 -8.37 9.41
C ILE A 13 -1.85 -8.15 9.04
N LEU A 14 -1.30 -8.96 8.12
CA LEU A 14 0.09 -8.80 7.66
C LEU A 14 0.31 -7.44 7.00
N THR A 15 -0.67 -6.95 6.26
CA THR A 15 -0.57 -5.66 5.55
C THR A 15 -0.68 -4.47 6.51
N ALA A 16 -1.52 -4.58 7.54
CA ALA A 16 -1.61 -3.60 8.62
C ALA A 16 -0.29 -3.50 9.40
N LEU A 17 0.30 -4.64 9.78
CA LEU A 17 1.60 -4.69 10.46
C LEU A 17 2.72 -4.10 9.60
N ARG A 18 2.74 -4.41 8.30
CA ARG A 18 3.68 -3.81 7.32
C ARG A 18 3.49 -2.30 7.21
N THR A 19 2.25 -1.81 7.17
CA THR A 19 1.96 -0.38 7.08
C THR A 19 2.37 0.36 8.35
N PHE A 20 2.11 -0.23 9.52
CA PHE A 20 2.45 0.35 10.82
C PHE A 20 3.97 0.44 11.04
N THR A 21 4.71 -0.61 10.71
CA THR A 21 6.18 -0.62 10.82
C THR A 21 6.83 0.39 9.87
N LEU A 22 6.30 0.55 8.65
CA LEU A 22 6.80 1.53 7.69
C LEU A 22 6.44 2.98 8.02
N SER A 23 5.26 3.21 8.62
CA SER A 23 4.85 4.51 9.14
C SER A 23 5.82 4.97 10.23
N MET A 24 6.12 4.09 11.18
CA MET A 24 7.04 4.40 12.28
C MET A 24 8.47 4.68 11.78
N ALA A 25 8.94 3.97 10.75
CA ALA A 25 10.25 4.19 10.13
C ALA A 25 10.30 5.48 9.27
N SER A 26 9.19 5.83 8.60
CA SER A 26 9.05 7.06 7.80
C SER A 26 9.07 8.34 8.63
N HIS A 27 8.83 8.26 9.94
CA HIS A 27 8.91 9.41 10.84
C HIS A 27 10.32 9.64 11.41
N ARG A 28 11.24 8.68 11.21
CA ARG A 28 12.61 8.68 11.78
C ARG A 28 13.71 8.88 10.73
N THR A 29 13.33 9.12 9.48
CA THR A 29 14.25 9.27 8.35
C THR A 29 13.86 10.51 7.55
N ASP A 30 14.85 11.23 7.03
CA ASP A 30 14.66 12.39 6.15
C ASP A 30 15.33 12.17 4.78
N GLY A 31 14.90 12.93 3.77
CA GLY A 31 15.42 12.83 2.39
C GLY A 31 14.95 11.60 1.61
N LEU A 32 15.80 11.10 0.70
CA LEU A 32 15.52 9.94 -0.18
C LEU A 32 15.06 8.65 0.54
N PRO A 33 15.67 8.21 1.66
CA PRO A 33 15.24 7.00 2.34
C PRO A 33 13.81 7.11 2.89
N ARG A 34 13.41 8.31 3.35
CA ARG A 34 12.02 8.60 3.75
C ARG A 34 11.04 8.44 2.59
N MET A 35 11.38 8.98 1.42
CA MET A 35 10.55 8.87 0.22
C MET A 35 10.36 7.41 -0.21
N LYS A 36 11.41 6.59 -0.08
CA LYS A 36 11.38 5.14 -0.36
C LYS A 36 10.49 4.38 0.61
N LEU A 37 10.61 4.67 1.91
CA LEU A 37 9.76 4.11 2.96
C LEU A 37 8.29 4.49 2.73
N ARG A 38 8.00 5.76 2.44
CA ARG A 38 6.65 6.24 2.16
C ARG A 38 6.04 5.61 0.90
N ALA A 39 6.83 5.44 -0.17
CA ALA A 39 6.39 4.77 -1.40
C ALA A 39 5.94 3.34 -1.13
N LYS A 40 6.76 2.57 -0.41
CA LYS A 40 6.42 1.21 0.01
C LYS A 40 5.19 1.19 0.92
N MET A 41 5.02 2.19 1.79
CA MET A 41 3.91 2.24 2.75
C MET A 41 2.58 2.43 2.03
N ASN A 42 2.54 3.36 1.08
CA ASN A 42 1.37 3.61 0.25
C ASN A 42 1.00 2.37 -0.58
N MET A 43 1.99 1.63 -1.10
CA MET A 43 1.73 0.35 -1.77
C MET A 43 1.11 -0.69 -0.83
N TRP A 44 1.68 -0.92 0.35
CA TRP A 44 1.13 -1.90 1.29
C TRP A 44 -0.28 -1.51 1.77
N MET A 45 -0.50 -0.27 2.17
CA MET A 45 -1.83 0.20 2.57
C MET A 45 -2.85 0.09 1.42
N GLY A 46 -2.44 0.40 0.19
CA GLY A 46 -3.27 0.24 -1.01
C GLY A 46 -3.68 -1.22 -1.24
N THR A 47 -2.71 -2.15 -1.16
CA THR A 47 -2.96 -3.59 -1.25
C THR A 47 -3.87 -4.08 -0.14
N MET A 48 -3.74 -3.54 1.08
CA MET A 48 -4.61 -3.88 2.22
C MET A 48 -6.06 -3.54 1.89
N PHE A 49 -6.33 -2.32 1.44
CA PHE A 49 -7.70 -1.91 1.12
C PHE A 49 -8.31 -2.72 -0.01
N LEU A 50 -7.53 -3.05 -1.05
CA LEU A 50 -7.99 -3.96 -2.11
C LEU A 50 -8.31 -5.36 -1.57
N ALA A 51 -7.48 -5.90 -0.69
CA ALA A 51 -7.75 -7.18 -0.04
C ALA A 51 -9.02 -7.11 0.83
N VAL A 52 -9.18 -6.08 1.67
CA VAL A 52 -10.40 -5.87 2.50
C VAL A 52 -11.66 -5.78 1.63
N SER A 53 -11.61 -5.00 0.55
CA SER A 53 -12.78 -4.83 -0.33
C SER A 53 -13.16 -6.15 -0.99
N LEU A 54 -12.17 -6.95 -1.41
CA LEU A 54 -12.40 -8.26 -2.01
C LEU A 54 -12.98 -9.26 -0.98
N LEU A 55 -12.48 -9.23 0.27
CA LEU A 55 -13.02 -10.04 1.39
C LEU A 55 -14.50 -9.82 1.57
N GLN A 56 -14.86 -8.55 1.69
CA GLN A 56 -16.20 -8.13 1.99
C GLN A 56 -17.12 -8.33 0.78
N ALA A 57 -16.63 -8.13 -0.44
CA ALA A 57 -17.41 -8.41 -1.65
C ALA A 57 -17.79 -9.90 -1.76
N LEU A 58 -16.90 -10.81 -1.34
CA LEU A 58 -17.15 -12.25 -1.32
C LEU A 58 -18.05 -12.70 -0.15
N SER A 59 -18.10 -11.91 0.93
CA SER A 59 -19.04 -12.15 2.02
C SER A 59 -20.43 -11.65 1.58
N PHE A 60 -21.19 -12.51 0.93
CA PHE A 60 -22.49 -12.20 0.33
C PHE A 60 -23.51 -11.74 1.42
N SER A 61 -23.69 -10.44 1.57
CA SER A 61 -24.80 -9.84 2.34
C SER A 61 -25.42 -8.77 1.45
N GLY A 62 -26.71 -8.88 1.15
CA GLY A 62 -27.42 -8.08 0.15
C GLY A 62 -27.70 -6.62 0.54
N ASN A 63 -26.73 -5.91 1.14
CA ASN A 63 -26.89 -4.51 1.53
C ASN A 63 -26.21 -3.57 0.54
N TRP A 64 -27.00 -2.79 -0.20
CA TRP A 64 -26.56 -1.82 -1.20
C TRP A 64 -25.59 -0.77 -0.66
N VAL A 65 -25.81 -0.29 0.57
CA VAL A 65 -24.92 0.69 1.24
C VAL A 65 -23.52 0.12 1.43
N ARG A 66 -23.44 -1.16 1.79
CA ARG A 66 -22.17 -1.87 1.96
C ARG A 66 -21.43 -1.96 0.62
N THR A 67 -22.12 -2.29 -0.47
CA THR A 67 -21.50 -2.36 -1.81
C THR A 67 -20.87 -1.03 -2.22
N ILE A 68 -21.55 0.09 -1.97
CA ILE A 68 -21.01 1.44 -2.27
C ILE A 68 -19.76 1.72 -1.42
N LEU A 69 -19.80 1.43 -0.12
CA LEU A 69 -18.65 1.59 0.76
C LEU A 69 -17.46 0.73 0.31
N LEU A 70 -17.70 -0.49 -0.18
CA LEU A 70 -16.65 -1.38 -0.69
C LEU A 70 -16.02 -0.85 -1.98
N LEU A 71 -16.81 -0.25 -2.87
CA LEU A 71 -16.30 0.41 -4.07
C LEU A 71 -15.41 1.60 -3.71
N ILE A 72 -15.80 2.42 -2.73
CA ILE A 72 -15.00 3.53 -2.24
C ILE A 72 -13.67 3.02 -1.64
N ILE A 73 -13.72 1.98 -0.80
CA ILE A 73 -12.52 1.37 -0.21
C ILE A 73 -11.60 0.79 -1.30
N ALA A 74 -12.15 0.10 -2.29
CA ALA A 74 -11.39 -0.44 -3.41
C ALA A 74 -10.72 0.68 -4.23
N ALA A 75 -11.44 1.77 -4.50
CA ALA A 75 -10.91 2.93 -5.22
C ALA A 75 -9.77 3.61 -4.44
N LEU A 76 -9.92 3.80 -3.13
CA LEU A 76 -8.86 4.31 -2.26
C LEU A 76 -7.63 3.39 -2.26
N GLY A 77 -7.85 2.07 -2.23
CA GLY A 77 -6.78 1.07 -2.35
C GLY A 77 -6.01 1.21 -3.65
N PHE A 78 -6.73 1.36 -4.78
CA PHE A 78 -6.13 1.52 -6.10
C PHE A 78 -5.33 2.82 -6.23
N ILE A 79 -5.86 3.94 -5.74
CA ILE A 79 -5.17 5.24 -5.73
C ILE A 79 -3.88 5.15 -4.90
N ASN A 80 -3.92 4.53 -3.73
CA ASN A 80 -2.74 4.39 -2.87
C ASN A 80 -1.68 3.46 -3.48
N LEU A 81 -2.11 2.39 -4.16
CA LEU A 81 -1.21 1.49 -4.87
C LEU A 81 -0.51 2.21 -6.04
N PHE A 82 -1.27 2.97 -6.83
CA PHE A 82 -0.75 3.75 -7.96
C PHE A 82 0.20 4.85 -7.50
N ALA A 83 -0.16 5.57 -6.43
CA ALA A 83 0.69 6.60 -5.84
C ALA A 83 2.02 6.01 -5.33
N GLY A 84 1.97 4.86 -4.65
CA GLY A 84 3.17 4.17 -4.19
C GLY A 84 4.06 3.68 -5.33
N TRP A 85 3.47 3.14 -6.41
CA TRP A 85 4.20 2.74 -7.62
C TRP A 85 4.90 3.93 -8.31
N SER A 86 4.17 5.01 -8.55
CA SER A 86 4.70 6.24 -9.15
C SER A 86 5.84 6.85 -8.32
N ASN A 87 5.68 6.89 -6.98
CA ASN A 87 6.74 7.37 -6.10
C ASN A 87 7.97 6.46 -6.14
N ARG A 88 7.82 5.14 -6.26
CA ARG A 88 8.96 4.22 -6.37
C ARG A 88 9.75 4.46 -7.65
N LEU A 89 9.08 4.73 -8.77
CA LEU A 89 9.73 5.10 -10.03
C LEU A 89 10.52 6.42 -9.90
N ARG A 90 9.97 7.42 -9.21
CA ARG A 90 10.66 8.69 -8.94
C ARG A 90 11.89 8.51 -8.05
N VAL A 91 11.78 7.71 -6.99
CA VAL A 91 12.92 7.41 -6.09
C VAL A 91 14.04 6.71 -6.84
N ARG A 92 13.74 5.74 -7.73
CA ARG A 92 14.76 5.05 -8.53
C ARG A 92 15.56 6.01 -9.42
N ARG A 93 14.89 6.95 -10.08
CA ARG A 93 15.56 7.96 -10.91
C ARG A 93 16.49 8.86 -10.09
N MET A 94 16.07 9.26 -8.88
CA MET A 94 16.91 10.05 -7.99
C MET A 94 18.11 9.25 -7.45
N GLU A 95 17.96 7.94 -7.21
CA GLU A 95 19.08 7.05 -6.84
C GLU A 95 20.12 7.00 -7.98
N GLU A 96 19.67 6.81 -9.23
CA GLU A 96 20.54 6.78 -10.42
C GLU A 96 21.28 8.11 -10.66
N GLU A 97 20.63 9.25 -10.41
CA GLU A 97 21.24 10.58 -10.51
C GLU A 97 22.31 10.85 -9.42
N GLN A 98 22.10 10.34 -8.20
CA GLN A 98 23.10 10.46 -7.13
C GLN A 98 24.32 9.57 -7.37
N GLU A 99 24.12 8.38 -7.91
CA GLU A 99 25.19 7.44 -8.25
C GLU A 99 26.09 8.01 -9.36
N LYS A 100 25.50 8.62 -10.41
CA LYS A 100 26.27 9.33 -11.45
C LYS A 100 27.10 10.49 -10.89
N LYS A 101 26.52 11.35 -10.05
CA LYS A 101 27.26 12.47 -9.45
C LYS A 101 28.44 12.03 -8.58
N THR A 102 28.30 10.89 -7.89
CA THR A 102 29.37 10.35 -7.05
C THR A 102 30.48 9.72 -7.89
N SER A 103 30.16 9.16 -9.06
CA SER A 103 31.16 8.55 -9.96
C SER A 103 31.96 9.57 -10.79
N ASP A 104 31.45 10.79 -10.96
CA ASP A 104 32.12 11.88 -11.70
C ASP A 104 33.00 12.77 -10.78
N THR A 105 33.04 12.51 -9.47
CA THR A 105 33.85 13.25 -8.48
C THR A 105 35.04 12.41 -8.01
#